data_AF-A0A379U1C7-F1
#
_entry.id   AF-A0A379U1C7-F1
#
_cell.length_a   1.000
_cell.length_b   1.000
_cell.length_c   1.000
_cell.angle_alpha   90.00
_cell.angle_beta   90.00
_cell.angle_gamma   90.00
#
_symmetry.space_group_name_H-M   'P 1'
#
loop_
_entity.id
_entity.type
_entity.pdbx_description
1 polymer ?
#
loop_
_entity_poly.entity_id
_entity_poly.type
_entity_poly.pdbx_seq_one_letter_code
_entity_poly.pdbx_strand_id
1 'polypeptide(L)'
;MFARKNDDGSKTGKGAGISEIYAQAKQAFTPEDIAYVHRVSGLPVIVKGIQSPEDAEIAIQAGAAGIWVSNHGGRQLDSGPSSFDMLPAIAKVVNKRSACYF
;
A
#
# COMPACT_ATOMS: atom_id res chain seq x y z
N MET A 1 -22.75 -11.77 16.94
CA MET A 1 -22.69 -10.48 16.24
C MET A 1 -22.43 -10.77 14.77
N PHE A 2 -23.43 -10.63 13.92
CA PHE A 2 -23.46 -11.11 12.52
C PHE A 2 -23.06 -10.00 11.54
N ALA A 3 -22.56 -10.38 10.35
CA ALA A 3 -22.24 -9.44 9.27
C ALA A 3 -23.43 -8.51 8.96
N ARG A 4 -23.17 -7.21 8.80
CA ARG A 4 -24.19 -6.26 8.33
C ARG A 4 -24.31 -6.37 6.82
N LYS A 5 -25.54 -6.38 6.31
CA LYS A 5 -25.82 -6.29 4.87
C LYS A 5 -25.97 -4.81 4.50
N ASN A 6 -25.27 -4.38 3.46
CA ASN A 6 -25.44 -3.07 2.85
C ASN A 6 -26.64 -3.10 1.88
N ASP A 7 -27.11 -1.93 1.46
CA ASP A 7 -28.28 -1.77 0.57
C ASP A 7 -28.08 -2.39 -0.82
N ASP A 8 -26.82 -2.57 -1.24
CA ASP A 8 -26.42 -3.25 -2.48
C ASP A 8 -26.32 -4.79 -2.34
N GLY A 9 -26.67 -5.33 -1.17
CA GLY A 9 -26.61 -6.76 -0.87
C GLY A 9 -25.24 -7.28 -0.43
N SER A 10 -24.19 -6.46 -0.47
CA SER A 10 -22.85 -6.82 0.03
C SER A 10 -22.84 -6.93 1.56
N LYS A 11 -21.94 -7.76 2.09
CA LYS A 11 -21.81 -7.99 3.55
C LYS A 11 -20.55 -7.31 4.07
N THR A 12 -20.62 -6.64 5.22
CA THR A 12 -19.47 -6.04 5.93
C THR A 12 -19.22 -6.78 7.25
N GLY A 13 -17.96 -6.92 7.64
CA GLY A 13 -17.57 -7.44 8.96
C GLY A 13 -17.62 -8.97 9.10
N LYS A 14 -17.80 -9.46 10.34
CA LYS A 14 -17.67 -10.89 10.70
C LYS A 14 -18.72 -11.75 9.97
N GLY A 15 -18.26 -12.56 9.01
CA GLY A 15 -19.10 -13.43 8.17
C GLY A 15 -19.23 -12.97 6.71
N ALA A 16 -18.54 -11.89 6.30
CA ALA A 16 -18.29 -11.57 4.91
C ALA A 16 -17.27 -12.54 4.29
N GLY A 17 -17.47 -12.93 3.04
CA GLY A 17 -16.49 -13.70 2.29
C GLY A 17 -15.35 -12.81 1.78
N ILE A 18 -14.29 -13.44 1.27
CA ILE A 18 -13.10 -12.72 0.81
C ILE A 18 -13.45 -11.74 -0.32
N SER A 19 -14.35 -12.15 -1.23
CA SER A 19 -14.77 -11.35 -2.37
C SER A 19 -15.52 -10.09 -1.94
N GLU A 20 -16.38 -10.18 -0.93
CA GLU A 20 -17.11 -9.03 -0.39
C GLU A 20 -16.18 -8.04 0.32
N ILE A 21 -15.15 -8.54 1.01
CA ILE A 21 -14.12 -7.68 1.64
C ILE A 21 -13.35 -6.91 0.57
N TYR A 22 -12.92 -7.56 -0.51
CA TYR A 22 -12.21 -6.89 -1.60
C TYR A 22 -13.10 -5.90 -2.36
N ALA A 23 -14.38 -6.23 -2.57
CA ALA A 23 -15.32 -5.34 -3.25
C ALA A 23 -15.54 -4.01 -2.50
N GLN A 24 -15.38 -4.01 -1.18
CA GLN A 24 -15.53 -2.82 -0.35
C GLN A 24 -14.22 -2.04 -0.16
N ALA A 25 -13.08 -2.66 -0.48
CA ALA A 25 -11.79 -1.99 -0.39
C ALA A 25 -11.67 -0.94 -1.49
N LYS A 26 -11.26 0.28 -1.11
CA LYS A 26 -10.87 1.31 -2.08
C LYS A 26 -9.81 0.73 -3.02
N GLN A 27 -10.04 0.83 -4.33
CA GLN A 27 -9.10 0.35 -5.35
C GLN A 27 -8.29 1.50 -5.96
N ALA A 28 -8.93 2.65 -6.19
CA ALA A 28 -8.30 3.82 -6.79
C ALA A 28 -7.56 4.66 -5.74
N PHE A 29 -6.48 4.12 -5.18
CA PHE A 29 -5.58 4.88 -4.32
C PHE A 29 -4.78 5.90 -5.13
N THR A 30 -4.53 7.03 -4.49
CA THR A 30 -3.81 8.19 -5.02
C THR A 30 -2.73 8.60 -4.03
N PRO A 31 -1.66 9.27 -4.45
CA PRO A 31 -0.63 9.75 -3.51
C PRO A 31 -1.20 10.61 -2.38
N GLU A 32 -2.26 11.39 -2.64
CA GLU A 32 -2.95 12.23 -1.64
C GLU A 32 -3.53 11.41 -0.47
N ASP A 33 -3.83 10.13 -0.68
CA ASP A 33 -4.31 9.24 0.38
C ASP A 33 -3.23 9.00 1.46
N ILE A 34 -1.94 9.13 1.14
CA ILE A 34 -0.84 9.02 2.12
C ILE A 34 -0.95 10.14 3.15
N ALA A 35 -1.07 11.39 2.68
CA ALA A 35 -1.25 12.55 3.53
C ALA A 35 -2.57 12.48 4.31
N TYR A 36 -3.64 11.96 3.70
CA TYR A 36 -4.90 11.72 4.38
C TYR A 36 -4.75 10.75 5.56
N VAL A 37 -4.12 9.59 5.34
CA VAL A 37 -3.90 8.56 6.39
C VAL A 37 -3.04 9.13 7.52
N HIS A 38 -1.98 9.88 7.18
CA HIS A 38 -1.16 10.55 8.18
C HIS A 38 -2.00 11.51 9.03
N ARG A 39 -2.83 12.35 8.40
CA ARG A 39 -3.66 13.34 9.09
C ARG A 39 -4.69 12.71 10.02
N VAL A 40 -5.35 11.63 9.61
CA VAL A 40 -6.40 11.00 10.44
C VAL A 40 -5.85 10.10 11.54
N SER A 41 -4.65 9.56 11.36
CA SER A 41 -4.01 8.69 12.36
C SER A 41 -3.10 9.44 13.33
N GLY A 42 -2.48 10.55 12.88
CA GLY A 42 -1.39 11.22 13.59
C GLY A 42 -0.07 10.43 13.60
N LEU A 43 0.02 9.33 12.84
CA LEU A 43 1.17 8.43 12.84
C LEU A 43 1.98 8.52 11.54
N PRO A 44 3.28 8.17 11.56
CA PRO A 44 4.07 7.99 10.35
C PRO A 44 3.44 6.93 9.42
N VAL A 45 3.36 7.22 8.13
CA VAL A 45 2.81 6.30 7.13
C VAL A 45 3.94 5.67 6.31
N ILE A 46 3.98 4.34 6.27
CA ILE A 46 4.91 3.57 5.43
C ILE A 46 4.15 2.99 4.25
N VAL A 47 4.65 3.21 3.04
CA VAL A 47 4.03 2.67 1.81
C VAL A 47 4.70 1.35 1.46
N LYS A 48 3.93 0.26 1.50
CA LYS A 48 4.38 -1.10 1.16
C LYS A 48 3.88 -1.49 -0.22
N GLY A 49 4.76 -2.08 -1.01
CA GLY A 49 4.44 -2.56 -2.36
C GLY A 49 5.22 -1.87 -3.47
N ILE A 50 6.10 -0.92 -3.13
CA ILE A 50 6.86 -0.14 -4.09
C ILE A 50 7.84 -1.08 -4.82
N GLN A 51 7.81 -1.05 -6.15
CA GLN A 51 8.66 -1.84 -7.04
C GLN A 51 9.32 -0.99 -8.14
N SER A 52 9.20 0.34 -8.07
CA SER A 52 9.84 1.27 -8.98
C SER A 52 10.52 2.41 -8.20
N PRO A 53 11.69 2.90 -8.65
CA PRO A 53 12.31 4.08 -8.07
C PRO A 53 11.42 5.34 -8.19
N GLU A 54 10.65 5.44 -9.27
CA GLU A 54 9.77 6.57 -9.55
C GLU A 54 8.61 6.64 -8.54
N ASP A 55 7.97 5.52 -8.24
CA ASP A 55 6.89 5.48 -7.24
C ASP A 55 7.41 5.75 -5.83
N ALA A 56 8.68 5.40 -5.54
CA ALA A 56 9.31 5.75 -4.27
C ALA A 56 9.44 7.27 -4.12
N GLU A 57 9.84 7.98 -5.17
CA GLU A 57 9.91 9.45 -5.17
C GLU A 57 8.51 10.06 -4.96
N ILE A 58 7.51 9.59 -5.71
CA ILE A 58 6.12 10.06 -5.62
C ILE A 58 5.59 9.87 -4.19
N ALA A 59 5.81 8.70 -3.60
CA ALA A 59 5.36 8.41 -2.23
C ALA A 59 6.03 9.32 -1.19
N ILE A 60 7.34 9.58 -1.32
CA ILE A 60 8.07 10.50 -0.44
C ILE A 60 7.53 11.92 -0.57
N GLN A 61 7.32 12.41 -1.80
CA GLN A 61 6.77 13.74 -2.06
C GLN A 61 5.35 13.89 -1.50
N ALA A 62 4.57 12.81 -1.49
CA ALA A 62 3.24 12.76 -0.89
C ALA A 62 3.22 12.60 0.64
N GLY A 63 4.38 12.52 1.29
CA GLY A 63 4.51 12.50 2.75
C GLY A 63 4.69 11.13 3.38
N ALA A 64 5.09 10.11 2.61
CA ALA A 64 5.46 8.82 3.18
C ALA A 64 6.69 8.95 4.09
N ALA A 65 6.57 8.45 5.32
CA ALA A 65 7.65 8.41 6.30
C ALA A 65 8.64 7.26 6.05
N GLY A 66 8.25 6.29 5.22
CA GLY A 66 9.11 5.18 4.82
C GLY A 66 8.58 4.44 3.60
N ILE A 67 9.51 3.75 2.94
CA ILE A 67 9.26 2.94 1.74
C ILE A 67 9.54 1.48 2.06
N TRP A 68 8.60 0.59 1.73
CA TRP A 68 8.77 -0.85 1.88
C TRP A 68 8.66 -1.54 0.52
N VAL A 69 9.81 -1.98 0.04
CA VAL A 69 9.99 -2.66 -1.24
C VAL A 69 9.43 -4.07 -1.16
N SER A 70 8.40 -4.38 -1.95
CA SER A 70 7.71 -5.68 -1.85
C SER A 70 6.84 -5.96 -3.09
N ASN A 71 6.95 -7.16 -3.67
CA ASN A 71 5.96 -7.71 -4.63
C ASN A 71 4.86 -8.54 -3.95
N HIS A 72 4.65 -8.34 -2.64
CA HIS A 72 3.70 -9.13 -1.85
C HIS A 72 4.01 -10.65 -1.87
N GLY A 73 5.29 -11.02 -1.99
CA GLY A 73 5.71 -12.42 -2.06
C GLY A 73 5.26 -13.13 -3.35
N GLY A 74 5.15 -12.38 -4.46
CA GLY A 74 4.75 -12.91 -5.76
C GLY A 74 3.25 -13.23 -5.89
N ARG A 75 2.40 -12.69 -5.01
CA ARG A 75 0.97 -13.03 -4.93
C ARG A 75 0.02 -11.99 -5.53
N GLN A 76 0.56 -10.96 -6.18
CA GLN A 76 -0.25 -9.88 -6.77
C GLN A 76 -0.01 -9.78 -8.27
N LEU A 77 1.11 -9.21 -8.70
CA LEU A 77 1.50 -9.16 -10.10
C LEU A 77 2.54 -10.24 -10.36
N ASP A 78 2.12 -11.31 -11.06
CA ASP A 78 3.03 -12.37 -11.47
C ASP A 78 4.02 -11.86 -12.53
N SER A 79 5.18 -12.51 -12.62
CA SER A 79 6.28 -12.15 -13.55
C SER A 79 6.87 -10.74 -13.37
N GLY A 80 6.53 -10.03 -12.29
CA GLY A 80 7.22 -8.81 -11.88
C GLY A 80 8.65 -9.08 -11.37
N PRO A 81 9.50 -8.05 -11.23
CA PRO A 81 10.85 -8.22 -10.74
C PRO A 81 10.87 -8.80 -9.32
N SER A 82 11.97 -9.46 -8.96
CA SER A 82 12.19 -9.81 -7.57
C SER A 82 12.33 -8.51 -6.77
N SER A 83 11.72 -8.49 -5.59
CA SER A 83 11.80 -7.30 -4.75
C SER A 83 13.28 -6.98 -4.43
N PHE A 84 14.14 -8.00 -4.27
CA PHE A 84 15.54 -7.83 -3.88
C PHE A 84 16.34 -7.13 -4.98
N ASP A 85 16.04 -7.44 -6.24
CA ASP A 85 16.68 -6.78 -7.39
C ASP A 85 16.31 -5.29 -7.50
N MET A 86 15.10 -4.91 -7.07
CA MET A 86 14.66 -3.51 -7.09
C MET A 86 15.18 -2.68 -5.91
N LEU A 87 15.54 -3.33 -4.80
CA LEU A 87 15.96 -2.66 -3.57
C LEU A 87 17.12 -1.64 -3.78
N PRO A 88 18.21 -1.95 -4.50
CA PRO A 88 19.30 -1.00 -4.68
C PRO A 88 18.88 0.27 -5.44
N ALA A 89 18.07 0.12 -6.49
CA ALA A 89 17.61 1.24 -7.30
C ALA A 89 16.66 2.16 -6.50
N ILE A 90 15.75 1.57 -5.73
CA ILE A 90 14.83 2.31 -4.85
C ILE A 90 15.59 2.98 -3.71
N ALA A 91 16.50 2.28 -3.04
CA ALA A 91 17.30 2.84 -1.94
C ALA A 91 18.13 4.05 -2.39
N LYS A 92 18.65 4.03 -3.63
CA LYS A 92 19.34 5.16 -4.24
C LYS A 92 18.45 6.39 -4.35
N VAL A 93 17.20 6.24 -4.77
CA VAL A 93 16.23 7.36 -4.85
C VAL A 93 15.83 7.83 -3.46
N VAL A 94 15.50 6.92 -2.55
CA VAL A 94 15.16 7.27 -1.16
C VAL A 94 16.26 8.14 -0.53
N ASN A 95 17.53 7.83 -0.83
CA ASN A 95 18.70 8.66 -0.48
C ASN A 95 18.72 9.11 0.99
N LYS A 96 18.36 8.19 1.91
CA LYS A 96 18.28 8.42 3.36
C LYS A 96 17.33 9.56 3.80
N ARG A 97 16.44 10.05 2.93
CA ARG A 97 15.38 11.00 3.30
C ARG A 97 14.30 10.36 4.17
N SER A 98 14.12 9.05 4.04
CA SER A 98 13.18 8.23 4.79
C SER A 98 13.74 6.83 5.01
N ALA A 99 13.10 6.05 5.89
CA ALA A 99 13.48 4.66 6.11
C ALA A 99 13.12 3.79 4.89
N CYS A 100 14.00 2.85 4.53
CA CYS A 100 13.82 1.91 3.43
C CYS A 100 13.86 0.47 3.95
N TYR A 101 12.78 -0.29 3.72
CA TYR A 101 12.56 -1.67 4.19
C TYR A 101 12.38 -2.64 3.02
N PHE A 102 12.53 -3.94 3.31
CA PHE A 102 12.40 -5.05 2.37
C PHE A 102 11.67 -6.24 2.99
#